data_AF-A0A285KS65-F1
#
_entry.id   AF-A0A285KS65-F1
#
_cell.length_a   1.000
_cell.length_b   1.000
_cell.length_c   1.000
_cell.angle_alpha   90.00
_cell.angle_beta   90.00
_cell.angle_gamma   90.00
#
_symmetry.space_group_name_H-M   'P 1'
#
loop_
_entity.id
_entity.type
_entity.pdbx_description
1 polymer ?
#
loop_
_entity_poly.entity_id
_entity_poly.type
_entity_poly.pdbx_seq_one_letter_code
_entity_poly.pdbx_strand_id
1 'polypeptide(L)'
;MGPVTTPAPSPCALETHFLGRHQNLEFARAARDAMLARVGFEEVRFLPNRPNKIESARPHPLPGFLYANGVESNGRVLGLVFPTGAQPAADNGSAVHVTTEMLAGSVNAGLIVDGLAYAELYGTMPIDLAASLASAVRAARDAGVGFWPAESFGVDRAATITGVNDLSELVCFPKLYRRLVSYFLANPGSDLSGFDAWIRSDVVTRDDIVGLPTRELGNMHDTYLVEGDSLRLRYHPEELLFEPDPPR
;
A
#
# COMPACT_ATOMS: atom_id res chain seq x y z
N MET A 1 -28.94 -12.82 -1.85
CA MET A 1 -27.54 -12.47 -2.15
C MET A 1 -27.14 -11.38 -1.17
N GLY A 2 -26.25 -11.66 -0.22
CA GLY A 2 -25.72 -10.61 0.65
C GLY A 2 -24.89 -9.62 -0.18
N PRO A 3 -24.72 -8.36 0.26
CA PRO A 3 -23.85 -7.43 -0.43
C PRO A 3 -22.43 -8.00 -0.43
N VAL A 4 -21.88 -8.18 -1.63
CA VAL A 4 -20.44 -8.44 -1.79
C VAL A 4 -19.74 -7.18 -1.28
N THR A 5 -19.08 -7.30 -0.14
CA THR A 5 -18.22 -6.27 0.43
C THR A 5 -17.08 -6.02 -0.55
N THR A 6 -17.05 -4.85 -1.15
CA THR A 6 -15.99 -4.47 -2.08
C THR A 6 -14.87 -3.81 -1.25
N PRO A 7 -13.67 -4.37 -1.10
CA PRO A 7 -12.61 -3.71 -0.35
C PRO A 7 -12.37 -2.31 -0.90
N ALA A 8 -12.35 -1.34 0.01
CA ALA A 8 -11.97 0.02 -0.33
C ALA A 8 -10.50 0.02 -0.83
N PRO A 9 -10.14 0.93 -1.73
CA PRO A 9 -8.75 1.05 -2.17
C PRO A 9 -7.83 1.33 -1.00
N SER A 10 -6.74 0.56 -0.93
CA SER A 10 -5.72 0.72 0.11
C SER A 10 -4.53 1.46 -0.48
N PRO A 11 -4.34 2.77 -0.20
CA PRO A 11 -3.07 3.41 -0.45
C PRO A 11 -2.01 2.70 0.38
N CYS A 12 -0.96 2.21 -0.27
CA CYS A 12 0.08 1.41 0.35
C CYS A 12 1.33 2.28 0.47
N ALA A 13 1.45 3.01 1.57
CA ALA A 13 2.64 3.79 1.91
C ALA A 13 3.79 2.89 2.38
N LEU A 14 5.03 3.37 2.27
CA LEU A 14 6.19 2.61 2.72
C LEU A 14 6.10 2.28 4.22
N GLU A 15 6.56 1.08 4.59
CA GLU A 15 6.44 0.57 5.96
C GLU A 15 7.33 1.36 6.93
N THR A 16 6.71 2.05 7.90
CA THR A 16 7.44 2.63 9.05
C THR A 16 7.87 1.58 10.07
N HIS A 17 7.23 0.41 10.05
CA HIS A 17 7.53 -0.75 10.88
C HIS A 17 6.81 -2.00 10.37
N PHE A 18 7.52 -3.12 10.24
CA PHE A 18 6.95 -4.46 9.99
C PHE A 18 7.93 -5.51 10.53
N LEU A 19 7.52 -6.35 11.48
CA LEU A 19 8.36 -7.36 12.13
C LEU A 19 9.74 -6.84 12.61
N GLY A 20 9.77 -5.60 13.15
CA GLY A 20 11.01 -4.97 13.62
C GLY A 20 11.92 -4.43 12.51
N ARG A 21 11.44 -4.41 11.26
CA ARG A 21 12.10 -3.78 10.09
C ARG A 21 11.28 -2.60 9.58
N HIS A 22 11.85 -1.81 8.69
CA HIS A 22 11.17 -0.70 8.02
C HIS A 22 11.72 -0.54 6.60
N GLN A 23 10.97 0.15 5.74
CA GLN A 23 11.46 0.65 4.45
C GLN A 23 12.17 2.00 4.66
N ASN A 24 12.51 2.67 3.56
CA ASN A 24 13.10 4.01 3.62
C ASN A 24 12.24 4.96 4.49
N LEU A 25 12.79 5.37 5.64
CA LEU A 25 12.05 6.11 6.66
C LEU A 25 11.75 7.55 6.28
N GLU A 26 12.51 8.15 5.37
CA GLU A 26 12.25 9.50 4.87
C GLU A 26 10.88 9.53 4.19
N PHE A 27 10.69 8.68 3.18
CA PHE A 27 9.43 8.59 2.45
C PHE A 27 8.29 7.98 3.28
N ALA A 28 8.57 6.97 4.11
CA ALA A 28 7.55 6.38 4.98
C ALA A 28 6.98 7.41 5.99
N ARG A 29 7.84 8.28 6.55
CA ARG A 29 7.41 9.34 7.46
C ARG A 29 6.77 10.50 6.71
N ALA A 30 7.27 10.85 5.52
CA ALA A 30 6.63 11.86 4.68
C ALA A 30 5.18 11.48 4.36
N ALA A 31 4.90 10.22 4.03
CA ALA A 31 3.54 9.72 3.82
C ALA A 31 2.66 9.86 5.07
N ARG A 32 3.18 9.49 6.24
CA ARG A 32 2.49 9.66 7.53
C ARG A 32 2.17 11.13 7.81
N ASP A 33 3.14 12.01 7.63
CA ASP A 33 3.01 13.43 7.96
C ASP A 33 2.08 14.13 6.99
N ALA A 34 2.17 13.81 5.69
CA ALA A 34 1.24 14.28 4.67
C ALA A 34 -0.19 13.79 4.94
N MET A 35 -0.39 12.54 5.37
CA MET A 35 -1.70 12.02 5.74
C MET A 35 -2.33 12.84 6.87
N LEU A 36 -1.57 13.10 7.94
CA LEU A 36 -2.04 13.89 9.08
C LEU A 36 -2.38 15.33 8.68
N ALA A 37 -1.51 15.96 7.89
CA ALA A 37 -1.73 17.30 7.37
C ALA A 37 -2.97 17.37 6.45
N ARG A 38 -3.15 16.39 5.57
CA ARG A 38 -4.30 16.29 4.64
C ARG A 38 -5.62 16.06 5.37
N VAL A 39 -5.60 15.36 6.51
CA VAL A 39 -6.79 15.23 7.37
C VAL A 39 -7.09 16.57 8.04
N GLY A 40 -6.08 17.37 8.39
CA GLY A 40 -6.22 18.69 9.02
C GLY A 40 -5.57 18.79 10.40
N PHE A 41 -4.74 17.82 10.78
CA PHE A 41 -3.89 17.93 11.96
C PHE A 41 -2.64 18.75 11.63
N GLU A 42 -2.29 19.63 12.55
CA GLU A 42 -1.14 20.50 12.58
C GLU A 42 -0.32 20.24 13.86
N GLU A 43 0.88 20.81 13.93
CA GLU A 43 1.77 20.74 15.09
C GLU A 43 1.90 19.34 15.72
N VAL A 44 1.89 18.29 14.88
CA VAL A 44 1.93 16.91 15.38
C VAL A 44 3.30 16.64 16.00
N ARG A 45 3.30 16.26 17.27
CA ARG A 45 4.49 15.82 18.00
C ARG A 45 4.42 14.32 18.22
N PHE A 46 5.51 13.63 17.90
CA PHE A 46 5.65 12.20 18.15
C PHE A 46 6.49 11.97 19.40
N LEU A 47 6.23 10.87 20.10
CA LEU A 47 7.04 10.46 21.25
C LEU A 47 8.49 10.20 20.81
N PRO A 48 9.52 10.78 21.47
CA PRO A 48 10.91 10.63 21.06
C PRO A 48 11.39 9.18 20.93
N ASN A 49 10.96 8.32 21.86
CA ASN A 49 11.35 6.89 21.89
C ASN A 49 10.37 5.98 21.14
N ARG A 50 9.28 6.53 20.60
CA ARG A 50 8.25 5.80 19.85
C ARG A 50 7.79 6.68 18.69
N PRO A 51 8.62 6.87 17.63
CA PRO A 51 8.41 7.88 16.60
C PRO A 51 7.16 7.65 15.74
N ASN A 52 6.47 6.51 15.90
CA ASN A 52 5.18 6.21 15.25
C ASN A 52 3.97 6.39 16.21
N LYS A 53 4.19 6.97 17.40
CA LYS A 53 3.14 7.27 18.39
C LYS A 53 3.05 8.78 18.58
N ILE A 54 1.86 9.32 18.38
CA ILE A 54 1.57 10.73 18.60
C ILE A 54 1.57 11.02 20.11
N GLU A 55 2.33 12.03 20.51
CA GLU A 55 2.32 12.62 21.85
C GLU A 55 1.26 13.73 21.94
N SER A 56 1.18 14.60 20.94
CA SER A 56 0.18 15.66 20.83
C SER A 56 -0.04 16.07 19.37
N ALA A 57 -1.20 16.66 19.08
CA ALA A 57 -1.55 17.25 17.79
C ALA A 57 -2.53 18.41 18.01
N ARG A 58 -2.56 19.38 17.10
CA ARG A 58 -3.52 20.49 17.12
C ARG A 58 -4.14 20.69 15.75
N PRO A 59 -5.43 20.99 15.62
CA PRO A 59 -6.45 20.89 16.66
C PRO A 59 -6.73 19.42 17.04
N HIS A 60 -7.16 19.19 18.28
CA HIS A 60 -7.65 17.89 18.75
C HIS A 60 -8.70 18.11 19.85
N PRO A 61 -9.94 17.61 19.70
CA PRO A 61 -10.45 16.77 18.61
C PRO A 61 -10.60 17.53 17.28
N LEU A 62 -10.63 16.78 16.18
CA LEU A 62 -10.83 17.28 14.83
C LEU A 62 -12.03 16.53 14.20
N PRO A 63 -13.07 17.22 13.69
CA PRO A 63 -14.20 16.55 13.06
C PRO A 63 -13.80 15.96 11.70
N GLY A 64 -14.31 14.77 11.40
CA GLY A 64 -14.05 14.09 10.13
C GLY A 64 -15.03 12.95 9.90
N PHE A 65 -15.00 12.40 8.68
CA PHE A 65 -15.77 11.22 8.31
C PHE A 65 -14.96 10.33 7.36
N LEU A 66 -15.43 9.10 7.18
CA LEU A 66 -14.90 8.16 6.21
C LEU A 66 -16.05 7.37 5.57
N TYR A 67 -15.85 6.92 4.34
CA TYR A 67 -16.70 5.89 3.74
C TYR A 67 -16.05 4.53 4.00
N ALA A 68 -16.68 3.70 4.82
CA ALA A 68 -16.23 2.35 5.11
C ALA A 68 -16.97 1.32 4.26
N ASN A 69 -16.27 0.27 3.85
CA ASN A 69 -16.86 -0.90 3.19
C ASN A 69 -16.74 -2.19 4.03
N GLY A 70 -16.13 -2.10 5.21
CA GLY A 70 -16.07 -3.23 6.14
C GLY A 70 -14.86 -3.17 7.05
N VAL A 71 -14.62 -4.30 7.68
CA VAL A 71 -13.48 -4.54 8.57
C VAL A 71 -12.78 -5.80 8.05
N GLU A 72 -11.49 -5.71 7.77
CA GLU A 72 -10.71 -6.88 7.32
C GLU A 72 -10.36 -7.82 8.47
N SER A 73 -9.73 -8.97 8.16
CA SER A 73 -9.50 -10.07 9.10
C SER A 73 -8.67 -9.70 10.33
N ASN A 74 -7.85 -8.65 10.27
CA ASN A 74 -7.08 -8.13 11.41
C ASN A 74 -7.79 -6.99 12.17
N GLY A 75 -9.08 -6.73 11.88
CA GLY A 75 -9.87 -5.73 12.59
C GLY A 75 -9.71 -4.29 12.07
N ARG A 76 -9.01 -4.07 10.95
CA ARG A 76 -8.84 -2.72 10.37
C ARG A 76 -10.03 -2.35 9.50
N VAL A 77 -10.49 -1.10 9.64
CA VAL A 77 -11.53 -0.55 8.78
C VAL A 77 -10.97 -0.35 7.37
N LEU A 78 -11.68 -0.86 6.37
CA LEU A 78 -11.41 -0.59 4.96
C LEU A 78 -12.25 0.63 4.54
N GLY A 79 -11.61 1.75 4.23
CA GLY A 79 -12.35 2.95 3.85
C GLY A 79 -11.55 4.09 3.26
N LEU A 80 -12.29 5.06 2.74
CA LEU A 80 -11.80 6.34 2.23
C LEU A 80 -11.92 7.41 3.30
N VAL A 81 -10.81 8.01 3.68
CA VAL A 81 -10.75 9.11 4.64
C VAL A 81 -10.82 10.44 3.89
N PHE A 82 -11.57 11.40 4.42
CA PHE A 82 -11.72 12.72 3.81
C PHE A 82 -11.10 13.82 4.69
N PRO A 83 -10.56 14.90 4.08
CA PRO A 83 -10.10 16.07 4.81
C PRO A 83 -11.18 16.66 5.71
N THR A 84 -10.80 17.27 6.82
CA THR A 84 -11.73 18.05 7.64
C THR A 84 -12.34 19.19 6.83
N GLY A 85 -13.64 19.42 7.04
CA GLY A 85 -14.43 20.41 6.32
C GLY A 85 -15.09 19.85 5.07
N ALA A 86 -14.66 18.69 4.56
CA ALA A 86 -15.40 17.95 3.54
C ALA A 86 -16.81 17.61 4.04
N GLN A 87 -17.78 17.59 3.12
CA GLN A 87 -19.16 17.27 3.43
C GLN A 87 -19.47 15.82 3.01
N PRO A 88 -20.07 15.01 3.89
CA PRO A 88 -20.52 13.68 3.50
C PRO A 88 -21.69 13.82 2.50
N ALA A 89 -21.76 12.87 1.56
CA ALA A 89 -22.81 12.84 0.53
C ALA A 89 -24.16 12.33 1.07
N ALA A 90 -24.17 11.75 2.28
CA ALA A 90 -25.34 11.19 2.93
C ALA A 90 -25.18 11.20 4.45
N ASP A 91 -26.29 10.96 5.16
CA ASP A 91 -26.31 10.83 6.62
C ASP A 91 -25.49 9.63 7.10
N ASN A 92 -25.00 9.71 8.34
CA ASN A 92 -24.25 8.63 8.98
C ASN A 92 -25.00 7.29 8.94
N GLY A 93 -24.30 6.25 8.47
CA GLY A 93 -24.84 4.90 8.33
C GLY A 93 -25.59 4.63 7.02
N SER A 94 -25.76 5.65 6.17
CA SER A 94 -26.35 5.47 4.84
C SER A 94 -25.41 4.72 3.92
N ALA A 95 -25.97 3.91 3.03
CA ALA A 95 -25.22 3.35 1.91
C ALA A 95 -24.88 4.46 0.91
N VAL A 96 -23.61 4.50 0.48
CA VAL A 96 -23.11 5.51 -0.45
C VAL A 96 -22.42 4.81 -1.61
N HIS A 97 -22.81 5.17 -2.84
CA HIS A 97 -22.10 4.76 -4.04
C HIS A 97 -20.91 5.70 -4.26
N VAL A 98 -19.70 5.21 -4.03
CA VAL A 98 -18.47 6.00 -4.21
C VAL A 98 -18.18 6.19 -5.69
N THR A 99 -18.09 7.45 -6.13
CA THR A 99 -17.68 7.80 -7.49
C THR A 99 -16.18 8.09 -7.58
N THR A 100 -15.66 8.21 -8.81
CA THR A 100 -14.27 8.62 -9.07
C THR A 100 -13.96 10.02 -8.53
N GLU A 101 -14.92 10.95 -8.56
CA GLU A 101 -14.76 12.30 -8.03
C GLU A 101 -14.65 12.29 -6.51
N MET A 102 -15.48 11.48 -5.85
CA MET A 102 -15.41 11.29 -4.40
C MET A 102 -14.08 10.64 -4.00
N LEU A 103 -13.63 9.64 -4.75
CA LEU A 103 -12.33 9.01 -4.53
C LEU A 103 -11.19 10.02 -4.68
N ALA A 104 -11.20 10.85 -5.73
CA ALA A 104 -10.20 11.88 -5.96
C ALA A 104 -10.14 12.92 -4.82
N GLY A 105 -11.26 13.20 -4.16
CA GLY A 105 -11.34 14.07 -2.98
C GLY A 105 -10.86 13.44 -1.67
N SER A 106 -10.52 12.15 -1.65
CA SER A 106 -10.06 11.46 -0.44
C SER A 106 -8.60 11.75 -0.13
N VAL A 107 -8.23 11.67 1.16
CA VAL A 107 -6.84 11.69 1.60
C VAL A 107 -6.06 10.54 0.97
N ASN A 108 -6.69 9.38 0.80
CA ASN A 108 -6.10 8.19 0.18
C ASN A 108 -5.57 8.49 -1.23
N ALA A 109 -6.40 9.08 -2.09
CA ALA A 109 -6.00 9.47 -3.44
C ALA A 109 -4.96 10.59 -3.43
N GLY A 110 -5.08 11.53 -2.49
CA GLY A 110 -4.10 12.60 -2.29
C GLY A 110 -2.67 12.08 -2.07
N LEU A 111 -2.50 11.04 -1.24
CA LEU A 111 -1.19 10.44 -0.99
C LEU A 111 -0.59 9.77 -2.25
N ILE A 112 -1.44 9.19 -3.10
CA ILE A 112 -1.01 8.59 -4.37
C ILE A 112 -0.54 9.69 -5.34
N VAL A 113 -1.31 10.77 -5.45
CA VAL A 113 -0.96 11.92 -6.31
C VAL A 113 0.35 12.58 -5.87
N ASP A 114 0.61 12.64 -4.56
CA ASP A 114 1.87 13.15 -4.01
C ASP A 114 3.06 12.19 -4.17
N GLY A 115 2.87 11.02 -4.77
CA GLY A 115 3.92 10.00 -4.88
C GLY A 115 4.40 9.49 -3.51
N LEU A 116 3.50 9.45 -2.53
CA LEU A 116 3.75 9.00 -1.15
C LEU A 116 3.11 7.64 -0.83
N ALA A 117 2.36 7.07 -1.78
CA ALA A 117 1.80 5.73 -1.66
C ALA A 117 1.70 5.04 -3.03
N TYR A 118 1.85 3.72 -3.04
CA TYR A 118 1.40 2.86 -4.14
C TYR A 118 -0.11 2.68 -4.08
N ALA A 119 -0.73 2.21 -5.15
CA ALA A 119 -2.09 1.67 -5.12
C ALA A 119 -2.06 0.14 -4.97
N GLU A 120 -2.58 -0.40 -3.88
CA GLU A 120 -2.90 -1.83 -3.77
C GLU A 120 -4.36 -2.01 -4.20
N LEU A 121 -4.55 -2.47 -5.44
CA LEU A 121 -5.86 -2.64 -6.06
C LEU A 121 -6.36 -4.07 -5.85
N TYR A 122 -7.66 -4.22 -5.63
CA TYR A 122 -8.29 -5.52 -5.40
C TYR A 122 -9.27 -5.85 -6.53
N GLY A 123 -9.37 -7.13 -6.91
CA GLY A 123 -10.28 -7.61 -7.96
C GLY A 123 -11.76 -7.37 -7.66
N THR A 124 -12.08 -7.16 -6.38
CA THR A 124 -13.41 -6.86 -5.87
C THR A 124 -13.73 -5.36 -5.86
N MET A 125 -12.84 -4.48 -6.32
CA MET A 125 -13.10 -3.05 -6.44
C MET A 125 -13.91 -2.74 -7.71
N PRO A 126 -14.81 -1.74 -7.71
CA PRO A 126 -15.38 -1.22 -8.96
C PRO A 126 -14.28 -0.80 -9.93
N ILE A 127 -14.36 -1.28 -11.18
CA ILE A 127 -13.29 -1.15 -12.18
C ILE A 127 -12.89 0.30 -12.45
N ASP A 128 -13.84 1.22 -12.45
CA ASP A 128 -13.58 2.65 -12.69
C ASP A 128 -12.76 3.28 -11.56
N LEU A 129 -12.98 2.86 -10.31
CA LEU A 129 -12.20 3.32 -9.16
C LEU A 129 -10.76 2.78 -9.23
N ALA A 130 -10.60 1.50 -9.57
CA ALA A 130 -9.29 0.89 -9.75
C ALA A 130 -8.50 1.56 -10.88
N ALA A 131 -9.16 1.79 -12.03
CA ALA A 131 -8.56 2.48 -13.17
C ALA A 131 -8.17 3.92 -12.83
N SER A 132 -9.00 4.63 -12.06
CA SER A 132 -8.71 6.00 -11.62
C SER A 132 -7.45 6.07 -10.74
N LEU A 133 -7.27 5.14 -9.79
CA LEU A 133 -6.07 5.10 -8.96
C LEU A 133 -4.84 4.67 -9.73
N ALA A 134 -4.98 3.66 -10.60
CA ALA A 134 -3.88 3.23 -11.45
C ALA A 134 -3.39 4.38 -12.34
N SER A 135 -4.32 5.18 -12.87
CA SER A 135 -3.98 6.39 -13.64
C SER A 135 -3.27 7.43 -12.79
N ALA A 136 -3.69 7.64 -11.54
CA ALA A 136 -3.04 8.60 -10.63
C ALA A 136 -1.62 8.15 -10.27
N VAL A 137 -1.40 6.85 -10.03
CA VAL A 137 -0.06 6.29 -9.80
C VAL A 137 0.84 6.54 -11.00
N ARG A 138 0.40 6.16 -12.22
CA ARG A 138 1.18 6.38 -13.45
C ARG A 138 1.53 7.86 -13.64
N ALA A 139 0.57 8.75 -13.46
CA ALA A 139 0.80 10.18 -13.58
C ALA A 139 1.85 10.70 -12.58
N ALA A 140 1.78 10.28 -11.31
CA ALA A 140 2.75 10.65 -10.30
C ALA A 140 4.15 10.09 -10.61
N ARG A 141 4.21 8.84 -11.10
CA ARG A 141 5.44 8.14 -11.50
C ARG A 141 6.11 8.83 -12.69
N ASP A 142 5.36 9.12 -13.75
CA ASP A 142 5.85 9.80 -14.96
C ASP A 142 6.34 11.22 -14.66
N ALA A 143 5.69 11.90 -13.72
CA ALA A 143 6.08 13.23 -13.26
C ALA A 143 7.26 13.22 -12.27
N GLY A 144 7.71 12.04 -11.80
CA GLY A 144 8.80 11.91 -10.85
C GLY A 144 8.50 12.52 -9.47
N VAL A 145 7.24 12.50 -9.04
CA VAL A 145 6.80 13.12 -7.78
C VAL A 145 7.10 12.19 -6.59
N GLY A 146 7.33 12.75 -5.40
CA GLY A 146 7.49 11.97 -4.18
C GLY A 146 8.65 10.96 -4.27
N PHE A 147 8.38 9.69 -3.96
CA PHE A 147 9.42 8.66 -3.92
C PHE A 147 9.75 8.05 -5.30
N TRP A 148 8.99 8.36 -6.36
CA TRP A 148 9.13 7.65 -7.65
C TRP A 148 10.53 7.67 -8.26
N PRO A 149 11.30 8.79 -8.24
CA PRO A 149 12.68 8.78 -8.73
C PRO A 149 13.62 7.85 -7.93
N ALA A 150 13.30 7.64 -6.66
CA ALA A 150 14.05 6.82 -5.72
C ALA A 150 13.60 5.36 -5.68
N GLU A 151 12.61 4.95 -6.50
CA GLU A 151 12.13 3.57 -6.53
C GLU A 151 13.29 2.60 -6.79
N SER A 152 13.48 1.66 -5.87
CA SER A 152 14.66 0.78 -5.86
C SER A 152 14.64 -0.19 -7.03
N PHE A 153 13.47 -0.71 -7.37
CA PHE A 153 13.25 -1.61 -8.49
C PHE A 153 11.82 -1.48 -9.01
N GLY A 154 11.64 -1.76 -10.30
CA GLY A 154 10.38 -1.67 -11.02
C GLY A 154 10.42 -2.58 -12.25
N VAL A 155 9.62 -2.29 -13.28
CA VAL A 155 9.65 -3.07 -14.54
C VAL A 155 10.96 -2.86 -15.30
N ASP A 156 11.48 -1.63 -15.30
CA ASP A 156 12.68 -1.24 -16.06
C ASP A 156 13.97 -1.19 -15.23
N ARG A 157 13.89 -1.50 -13.94
CA ARG A 157 15.01 -1.39 -12.99
C ARG A 157 15.02 -2.59 -12.05
N ALA A 158 16.19 -3.21 -11.88
CA ALA A 158 16.42 -4.22 -10.86
C ALA A 158 17.17 -3.63 -9.65
N ALA A 159 16.98 -4.23 -8.48
CA ALA A 159 17.78 -3.96 -7.29
C ALA A 159 18.56 -5.22 -6.89
N THR A 160 19.76 -5.02 -6.35
CA THR A 160 20.52 -6.09 -5.69
C THR A 160 20.15 -6.09 -4.20
N ILE A 161 19.71 -7.24 -3.69
CA ILE A 161 19.30 -7.45 -2.30
C ILE A 161 20.06 -8.67 -1.77
N THR A 162 21.09 -8.40 -0.98
CA THR A 162 22.01 -9.42 -0.44
C THR A 162 21.61 -9.91 0.95
N GLY A 163 20.69 -9.22 1.61
CA GLY A 163 20.19 -9.63 2.92
C GLY A 163 19.25 -8.65 3.59
N VAL A 164 18.88 -8.98 4.83
CA VAL A 164 17.92 -8.21 5.65
C VAL A 164 18.32 -6.75 5.89
N ASN A 165 19.62 -6.44 5.85
CA ASN A 165 20.13 -5.09 6.11
C ASN A 165 19.86 -4.13 4.96
N ASP A 166 19.72 -4.64 3.73
CA ASP A 166 19.45 -3.79 2.55
C ASP A 166 18.00 -3.28 2.55
N LEU A 167 17.12 -3.96 3.29
CA LEU A 167 15.69 -3.69 3.31
C LEU A 167 15.34 -2.29 3.84
N SER A 168 16.17 -1.69 4.70
CA SER A 168 15.89 -0.38 5.30
C SER A 168 15.90 0.77 4.31
N GLU A 169 16.59 0.61 3.18
CA GLU A 169 16.75 1.64 2.17
C GLU A 169 15.78 1.46 0.99
N LEU A 170 15.07 0.32 0.94
CA LEU A 170 14.20 0.01 -0.20
C LEU A 170 12.99 0.95 -0.26
N VAL A 171 12.82 1.53 -1.44
CA VAL A 171 11.62 2.21 -1.92
C VAL A 171 10.97 1.27 -2.93
N CYS A 172 10.05 0.45 -2.46
CA CYS A 172 9.38 -0.55 -3.30
C CYS A 172 7.97 -0.84 -2.79
N PHE A 173 7.20 -1.60 -3.56
CA PHE A 173 5.83 -1.95 -3.22
C PHE A 173 5.75 -2.66 -1.85
N PRO A 174 5.00 -2.13 -0.86
CA PRO A 174 5.06 -2.62 0.53
C PRO A 174 4.64 -4.08 0.70
N LYS A 175 3.70 -4.59 -0.11
CA LYS A 175 3.30 -6.00 -0.02
C LYS A 175 4.46 -6.95 -0.33
N LEU A 176 5.25 -6.64 -1.36
CA LEU A 176 6.46 -7.40 -1.70
C LEU A 176 7.56 -7.20 -0.66
N TYR A 177 7.73 -5.97 -0.15
CA TYR A 177 8.63 -5.72 0.98
C TYR A 177 8.33 -6.62 2.20
N ARG A 178 7.06 -6.76 2.58
CA ARG A 178 6.66 -7.62 3.69
C ARG A 178 7.04 -9.08 3.46
N ARG A 179 7.00 -9.56 2.21
CA ARG A 179 7.47 -10.90 1.83
C ARG A 179 8.99 -11.03 1.96
N LEU A 180 9.75 -10.04 1.50
CA LEU A 180 11.21 -10.00 1.65
C LEU A 180 11.64 -10.03 3.12
N VAL A 181 11.02 -9.20 3.97
CA VAL A 181 11.29 -9.22 5.42
C VAL A 181 11.01 -10.59 6.01
N SER A 182 9.84 -11.17 5.71
CA SER A 182 9.45 -12.47 6.24
C SER A 182 10.40 -13.58 5.79
N TYR A 183 10.85 -13.54 4.54
CA TYR A 183 11.82 -14.48 3.98
C TYR A 183 13.17 -14.43 4.71
N PHE A 184 13.79 -13.26 4.80
CA PHE A 184 15.11 -13.13 5.42
C PHE A 184 15.09 -13.39 6.93
N LEU A 185 13.98 -13.10 7.61
CA LEU A 185 13.82 -13.45 9.03
C LEU A 185 13.63 -14.96 9.23
N ALA A 186 12.92 -15.63 8.33
CA ALA A 186 12.76 -17.09 8.36
C ALA A 186 14.04 -17.84 7.94
N ASN A 187 14.91 -17.20 7.15
CA ASN A 187 16.13 -17.79 6.61
C ASN A 187 17.36 -16.88 6.89
N PRO A 188 17.81 -16.72 8.16
CA PRO A 188 18.94 -15.85 8.46
C PRO A 188 20.23 -16.27 7.73
N GLY A 189 20.91 -15.30 7.12
CA GLY A 189 22.15 -15.54 6.36
C GLY A 189 21.96 -16.11 4.95
N SER A 190 20.70 -16.27 4.49
CA SER A 190 20.40 -16.57 3.10
C SER A 190 20.58 -15.35 2.20
N ASP A 191 20.84 -15.64 0.92
CA ASP A 191 20.78 -14.71 -0.19
C ASP A 191 19.35 -14.70 -0.80
N LEU A 192 19.12 -14.03 -1.92
CA LEU A 192 17.76 -13.97 -2.50
C LEU A 192 17.37 -15.21 -3.33
N SER A 193 18.31 -16.13 -3.61
CA SER A 193 18.11 -17.23 -4.55
C SER A 193 16.99 -18.20 -4.15
N GLY A 194 16.73 -18.34 -2.85
CA GLY A 194 15.68 -19.20 -2.31
C GLY A 194 14.31 -18.52 -2.17
N PHE A 195 14.20 -17.23 -2.50
CA PHE A 195 12.99 -16.44 -2.25
C PHE A 195 11.77 -16.99 -3.00
N ASP A 196 11.92 -17.30 -4.30
CA ASP A 196 10.81 -17.75 -5.13
C ASP A 196 10.22 -19.10 -4.67
N ALA A 197 11.10 -20.07 -4.40
CA ALA A 197 10.70 -21.36 -3.85
C ALA A 197 10.01 -21.21 -2.47
N TRP A 198 10.48 -20.27 -1.65
CA TRP A 198 9.90 -20.00 -0.34
C TRP A 198 8.50 -19.36 -0.44
N ILE A 199 8.26 -18.47 -1.40
CA ILE A 199 6.92 -17.90 -1.67
C ILE A 199 5.96 -19.02 -2.07
N ARG A 200 6.31 -19.80 -3.10
CA ARG A 200 5.48 -20.88 -3.65
C ARG A 200 5.17 -22.00 -2.65
N SER A 201 5.96 -22.14 -1.59
CA SER A 201 5.73 -23.14 -0.55
C SER A 201 4.49 -22.87 0.31
N ASP A 202 3.91 -21.66 0.25
CA ASP A 202 2.70 -21.28 0.99
C ASP A 202 1.78 -20.42 0.11
N VAL A 203 0.91 -21.13 -0.62
CA VAL A 203 -0.06 -20.57 -1.57
C VAL A 203 -1.18 -19.74 -0.93
N VAL A 204 -1.26 -19.72 0.40
CA VAL A 204 -2.34 -19.02 1.12
C VAL A 204 -1.83 -17.70 1.68
N THR A 205 -0.67 -17.71 2.35
CA THR A 205 -0.22 -16.53 3.12
C THR A 205 0.95 -15.77 2.49
N ARG A 206 1.62 -16.36 1.49
CA ARG A 206 2.82 -15.78 0.86
C ARG A 206 2.65 -15.51 -0.63
N ASP A 207 1.92 -16.37 -1.32
CA ASP A 207 1.80 -16.36 -2.78
C ASP A 207 0.40 -15.95 -3.21
N ASP A 208 0.02 -14.72 -2.86
CA ASP A 208 -1.33 -14.16 -3.08
C ASP A 208 -1.84 -14.41 -4.50
N ILE A 209 -3.14 -14.67 -4.66
CA ILE A 209 -3.77 -14.72 -5.99
C ILE A 209 -3.82 -13.30 -6.55
N VAL A 210 -3.41 -13.15 -7.81
CA VAL A 210 -3.32 -11.87 -8.51
C VAL A 210 -3.92 -11.97 -9.91
N GLY A 211 -4.85 -11.09 -10.23
CA GLY A 211 -5.24 -10.80 -11.61
C GLY A 211 -4.12 -10.04 -12.32
N LEU A 212 -3.57 -10.65 -13.37
CA LEU A 212 -2.45 -10.11 -14.14
C LEU A 212 -2.95 -9.20 -15.28
N PRO A 213 -2.09 -8.32 -15.83
CA PRO A 213 -2.44 -7.48 -16.99
C PRO A 213 -2.79 -8.29 -18.24
N THR A 214 -2.33 -9.55 -18.31
CA THR A 214 -2.69 -10.51 -19.36
C THR A 214 -4.14 -11.00 -19.29
N ARG A 215 -4.90 -10.59 -18.26
CA ARG A 215 -6.26 -11.06 -17.93
C ARG A 215 -6.32 -12.50 -17.44
N GLU A 216 -5.17 -13.07 -17.11
CA GLU A 216 -5.06 -14.36 -16.45
C GLU A 216 -5.06 -14.17 -14.94
N LEU A 217 -5.50 -15.20 -14.22
CA LEU A 217 -5.19 -15.33 -12.81
C LEU A 217 -3.81 -15.95 -12.68
N GLY A 218 -2.95 -15.32 -11.90
CA GLY A 218 -1.67 -15.86 -11.46
C GLY A 218 -1.53 -15.70 -9.95
N ASN A 219 -0.29 -15.72 -9.51
CA ASN A 219 0.06 -15.53 -8.11
C ASN A 219 1.15 -14.48 -7.95
N MET A 220 1.48 -14.13 -6.71
CA MET A 220 2.50 -13.14 -6.38
C MET A 220 3.86 -13.48 -7.01
N HIS A 221 4.24 -14.75 -7.09
CA HIS A 221 5.47 -15.18 -7.75
C HIS A 221 5.53 -14.84 -9.26
N ASP A 222 4.38 -14.65 -9.92
CA ASP A 222 4.32 -14.29 -11.34
C ASP A 222 4.56 -12.79 -11.58
N THR A 223 4.66 -12.00 -10.51
CA THR A 223 4.75 -10.53 -10.58
C THR A 223 6.19 -10.00 -10.56
N TYR A 224 7.17 -10.86 -10.27
CA TYR A 224 8.57 -10.48 -10.18
C TYR A 224 9.50 -11.50 -10.87
N LEU A 225 10.78 -11.15 -10.95
CA LEU A 225 11.87 -11.99 -11.38
C LEU A 225 12.98 -11.90 -10.34
N VAL A 226 13.50 -13.05 -9.91
CA VAL A 226 14.70 -13.14 -9.07
C VAL A 226 15.79 -13.90 -9.82
N GLU A 227 16.97 -13.31 -9.91
CA GLU A 227 18.17 -13.90 -10.52
C GLU A 227 19.38 -13.67 -9.61
N GLY A 228 19.79 -14.69 -8.85
CA GLY A 228 20.76 -14.52 -7.77
C GLY A 228 20.23 -13.53 -6.74
N ASP A 229 20.96 -12.45 -6.49
CA ASP A 229 20.57 -11.35 -5.59
C ASP A 229 19.78 -10.23 -6.27
N SER A 230 19.52 -10.36 -7.58
CA SER A 230 18.80 -9.35 -8.35
C SER A 230 17.29 -9.58 -8.29
N LEU A 231 16.53 -8.53 -8.02
CA LEU A 231 15.07 -8.54 -8.07
C LEU A 231 14.55 -7.44 -8.99
N ARG A 232 13.60 -7.79 -9.87
CA ARG A 232 12.90 -6.87 -10.78
C ARG A 232 11.40 -7.21 -10.85
N LEU A 233 10.55 -6.24 -11.14
CA LEU A 233 9.13 -6.51 -11.39
C LEU A 233 8.88 -6.94 -12.84
N ARG A 234 7.86 -7.77 -13.04
CA ARG A 234 7.31 -8.09 -14.37
C ARG A 234 6.20 -7.13 -14.78
N TYR A 235 5.47 -6.60 -13.81
CA TYR A 235 4.36 -5.67 -13.98
C TYR A 235 4.44 -4.59 -12.91
N HIS A 236 3.93 -3.40 -13.19
CA HIS A 236 3.82 -2.38 -12.16
C HIS A 236 2.73 -2.75 -11.15
N PRO A 237 2.89 -2.40 -9.86
CA PRO A 237 1.89 -2.72 -8.84
C PRO A 237 0.48 -2.22 -9.16
N GLU A 238 0.37 -1.04 -9.80
CA GLU A 238 -0.89 -0.44 -10.23
C GLU A 238 -1.58 -1.15 -11.42
N GLU A 239 -0.96 -2.18 -11.99
CA GLU A 239 -1.55 -3.01 -13.04
C GLU A 239 -2.07 -4.35 -12.49
N LEU A 240 -1.84 -4.63 -11.21
CA LEU A 240 -2.20 -5.88 -10.54
C LEU A 240 -3.51 -5.73 -9.78
N LEU A 241 -4.33 -6.80 -9.78
CA LEU A 241 -5.54 -6.88 -8.97
C LEU A 241 -5.41 -8.03 -7.96
N PHE A 242 -5.20 -7.71 -6.69
CA PHE A 242 -5.08 -8.71 -5.64
C PHE A 242 -6.44 -9.28 -5.26
N GLU A 243 -6.51 -10.58 -5.01
CA GLU A 243 -7.67 -11.15 -4.34
C GLU A 243 -7.55 -10.96 -2.83
N PRO A 244 -8.67 -10.74 -2.11
CA PRO A 244 -8.66 -10.73 -0.65
C PRO A 244 -8.19 -12.06 -0.08
N ASP A 245 -7.51 -12.02 1.06
CA ASP A 245 -7.18 -13.24 1.81
C ASP A 245 -8.46 -14.05 2.07
N PRO A 246 -8.42 -15.38 1.92
CA PRO A 246 -9.57 -16.22 2.27
C PRO A 246 -9.93 -16.03 3.75
N PRO A 247 -11.22 -16.09 4.12
CA PRO A 247 -11.64 -16.02 5.50
C PRO A 247 -10.95 -17.14 6.31
N ARG A 248 -10.41 -16.77 7.48
CA ARG A 248 -9.79 -17.70 8.43
C ARG A 248 -10.82 -18.52 9.19
#